data_AF-A0A1Q6ITL4-F1
#
_entry.id   AF-A0A1Q6ITL4-F1
#
_cell.length_a   1.000
_cell.length_b   1.000
_cell.length_c   1.000
_cell.angle_alpha   90.00
_cell.angle_beta   90.00
_cell.angle_gamma   90.00
#
_symmetry.space_group_name_H-M   'P 1'
#
loop_
_entity.id
_entity.type
_entity.pdbx_description
1 polymer ?
#
loop_
_entity_poly.entity_id
_entity_poly.type
_entity_poly.pdbx_seq_one_letter_code
_entity_poly.pdbx_strand_id
1 'polypeptide(L)' 'MELWGEGFRFYDLKRLHMSIKRGSNFDIAFCTFLEKDKDAQGWVWEIPKIETDFNSLCTKNY' A
#
# COMPACT_ATOMS: atom_id res chain seq x y z
N MET A 1 18.23 9.16 9.19
CA MET A 1 17.27 8.05 9.42
C MET A 1 16.15 8.69 10.22
N GLU A 2 15.35 9.55 9.58
CA GLU A 2 14.65 10.63 10.30
C GLU A 2 13.15 10.41 10.47
N LEU A 3 12.52 9.62 9.61
CA LEU A 3 11.05 9.52 9.51
C LEU A 3 10.51 8.13 9.89
N TRP A 4 11.21 7.44 10.79
CA TRP A 4 10.81 6.11 11.22
C TRP A 4 9.59 6.19 12.14
N GLY A 5 8.58 5.36 11.89
CA GLY A 5 7.31 5.37 12.62
C GLY A 5 6.27 6.39 12.12
N GLU A 6 6.65 7.32 11.24
CA GLU A 6 5.76 8.38 10.74
C GLU A 6 4.97 8.00 9.47
N GLY A 7 5.17 6.79 8.95
CA GLY A 7 4.43 6.27 7.80
C GLY A 7 4.92 6.70 6.41
N PHE A 8 5.96 7.56 6.33
CA PHE A 8 6.47 8.05 5.04
C PHE A 8 7.12 6.98 4.15
N ARG A 9 7.63 5.90 4.74
CA ARG A 9 8.36 4.86 4.00
C ARG A 9 7.56 4.26 2.83
N PHE A 10 6.25 4.07 3.00
CA PHE A 10 5.39 3.56 1.94
C PHE A 10 5.28 4.55 0.77
N TYR A 11 5.08 5.83 1.08
CA TYR A 11 4.99 6.89 0.08
C TYR A 11 6.32 7.13 -0.64
N ASP A 12 7.44 7.01 0.08
CA ASP A 12 8.78 7.10 -0.50
C ASP A 12 9.04 6.01 -1.54
N LEU A 13 8.70 4.76 -1.21
CA LEU A 13 8.89 3.65 -2.15
C LEU A 13 7.99 3.80 -3.39
N LYS A 14 6.76 4.28 -3.21
CA LYS A 14 5.84 4.58 -4.33
C LYS A 14 6.38 5.69 -5.24
N ARG A 15 6.78 6.83 -4.68
CA ARG A 15 7.24 7.98 -5.47
C ARG A 15 8.58 7.72 -6.16
N LEU A 16 9.44 6.90 -5.55
CA LEU A 16 10.73 6.48 -6.13
C LEU A 16 10.60 5.26 -7.05
N HIS A 17 9.38 4.75 -7.24
CA HIS A 17 9.10 3.60 -8.11
C HIS A 17 9.91 2.35 -7.72
N MET A 18 9.99 2.07 -6.43
CA MET A 18 10.74 0.96 -5.85
C MET A 18 9.79 -0.10 -5.26
N SER A 19 10.14 -1.37 -5.44
CA SER A 19 9.44 -2.50 -4.82
C SER A 19 9.62 -2.53 -3.30
N ILE A 20 8.63 -3.03 -2.57
CA ILE A 20 8.76 -3.36 -1.13
C ILE A 20 9.37 -4.76 -1.03
N LYS A 21 10.48 -4.86 -0.28
CA LYS A 21 11.09 -6.15 0.09
C LYS A 21 11.38 -6.14 1.59
N ARG A 22 10.66 -6.99 2.33
CA ARG A 22 10.87 -7.17 3.78
C ARG A 22 11.91 -8.26 3.98
N GLY A 23 12.95 -7.97 4.78
CA GLY A 23 14.06 -8.90 5.04
C GLY A 23 13.71 -10.00 6.06
N SER A 24 14.73 -10.75 6.49
CA SER A 24 14.61 -11.94 7.36
C SER A 24 13.94 -11.73 8.71
N ASN A 25 13.86 -10.49 9.20
CA ASN A 25 13.31 -10.17 10.53
C ASN A 25 11.81 -9.85 10.49
N PHE A 26 11.15 -10.01 9.34
CA PHE A 26 9.71 -9.78 9.20
C PHE A 26 8.98 -11.11 9.11
N ASP A 27 7.91 -11.22 9.90
CA ASP A 27 7.03 -12.38 9.92
C ASP A 27 5.71 -12.06 9.21
N ILE A 28 5.27 -12.96 8.34
CA ILE A 28 4.05 -12.80 7.53
C ILE A 28 2.77 -12.87 8.35
N ALA A 29 2.77 -13.50 9.53
CA ALA A 29 1.62 -13.48 10.42
C ALA A 29 1.30 -12.05 10.91
N PHE A 30 2.30 -11.17 10.96
CA PHE A 30 2.13 -9.75 11.30
C PHE A 30 2.10 -8.84 10.08
N CYS A 31 2.74 -9.25 8.97
CA CYS A 31 2.79 -8.47 7.74
C CYS A 31 1.78 -9.02 6.72
N THR A 32 0.82 -8.20 6.27
CA THR A 32 -0.13 -8.59 5.20
C THR A 32 0.57 -9.11 3.93
N PHE A 33 1.80 -8.67 3.66
CA PHE A 33 2.67 -9.17 2.60
C PHE A 33 4.15 -8.95 2.94
N LEU A 34 5.03 -9.81 2.41
CA LEU A 34 6.49 -9.69 2.56
C LEU A 34 7.14 -8.95 1.38
N GLU A 35 6.61 -9.14 0.18
CA GLU A 35 7.08 -8.49 -1.03
C GLU A 35 5.92 -7.86 -1.79
N LYS A 36 6.19 -6.72 -2.43
CA LYS A 36 5.25 -6.07 -3.34
C LYS A 36 6.01 -5.39 -4.46
N ASP A 37 5.68 -5.78 -5.69
CA ASP A 37 6.27 -5.14 -6.87
C ASP A 37 5.82 -3.68 -6.99
N LYS A 38 6.65 -2.84 -7.62
CA LYS A 38 6.39 -1.41 -7.83
C LYS A 38 5.13 -1.14 -8.66
N ASP A 39 4.76 -2.06 -9.55
CA ASP A 39 3.60 -1.96 -10.44
C ASP A 39 2.39 -2.77 -9.95
N ALA A 40 2.52 -3.48 -8.82
CA ALA A 40 1.45 -4.31 -8.28
C ALA A 40 0.26 -3.49 -7.75
N GLN A 41 -0.95 -4.05 -7.83
CA GLN A 41 -2.14 -3.42 -7.26
C GLN A 41 -2.03 -3.25 -5.72
N GLY A 42 -2.69 -2.21 -5.18
CA GLY A 42 -2.73 -1.91 -3.73
C GLY A 42 -1.62 -0.98 -3.23
N TRP A 43 -1.00 -0.20 -4.13
CA TRP A 43 -0.27 1.04 -3.76
C TRP A 43 -1.20 2.23 -3.53
N VAL A 44 -2.47 2.07 -3.89
CA VAL A 44 -3.58 2.98 -3.64
C VAL A 44 -4.59 2.18 -2.83
N TRP A 45 -5.06 2.77 -1.74
CA TRP A 45 -6.11 2.17 -0.94
C TRP A 45 -7.41 2.11 -1.73
N GLU A 46 -8.18 1.05 -1.50
CA GLU A 46 -9.51 0.94 -2.10
C GLU A 46 -10.42 2.01 -1.53
N ILE A 47 -11.29 2.54 -2.38
CA ILE A 47 -12.36 3.44 -1.93
C ILE A 47 -13.28 2.62 -1.03
N PRO A 48 -13.66 3.13 0.16
CA PRO A 48 -14.59 2.44 1.05
C PRO A 48 -15.86 2.00 0.32
N LYS A 49 -16.32 0.77 0.57
CA LYS A 49 -17.51 0.20 -0.11
C LYS A 49 -18.74 1.08 0.04
N ILE A 50 -18.93 1.69 1.20
CA ILE A 50 -20.03 2.62 1.47
C ILE A 50 -20.10 3.75 0.43
N GLU A 51 -18.98 4.37 0.07
CA GLU A 51 -18.95 5.43 -0.93
C GLU A 51 -19.32 4.92 -2.32
N THR A 52 -18.89 3.70 -2.66
CA THR A 52 -19.17 3.10 -3.97
C THR A 52 -20.58 2.53 -4.09
N ASP A 53 -21.20 2.14 -2.98
CA ASP A 53 -22.54 1.55 -2.94
C ASP A 53 -23.63 2.65 -2.97
N PHE A 54 -23.35 3.83 -2.42
CA PHE A 54 -24.29 4.96 -2.38
C PHE A 54 -24.10 6.00 -3.50
N ASN A 55 -22.95 6.03 -4.17
CA ASN A 55 -22.70 6.95 -5.29
C ASN A 55 -22.34 6.17 -6.57
N SER A 56 -23.31 6.06 -7.48
CA SER A 56 -23.15 5.38 -8.78
C SER A 56 -22.17 6.05 -9.74
N LEU A 57 -21.75 7.30 -9.47
CA LEU A 57 -20.72 8.01 -10.25
C LEU A 57 -19.30 7.75 -9.72
N CYS A 58 -19.16 7.12 -8.55
CA CYS A 58 -17.86 6.81 -7.97
C CYS A 58 -17.26 5.58 -8.66
N THR A 59 -16.24 5.80 -9.49
CA THR A 59 -15.49 4.72 -10.13
C THR A 59 -14.51 4.10 -9.14
N LYS A 60 -14.41 2.76 -9.17
CA LYS A 60 -13.55 2.00 -8.26
C LYS A 60 -12.12 1.96 -8.81
N ASN A 61 -11.13 1.86 -7.91
CA ASN A 61 -9.70 1.94 -8.24
C ASN A 61 -9.08 0.61 -8.76
N TYR A 62 -9.90 -0.36 -9.15
CA TYR A 62 -9.46 -1.71 -9.56
C TYR A 62 -9.77 -2.03 -11.01
#